data_AF-B6E570-F1
#
_entry.id   AF-B6E570-F1
#
_cell.length_a   1.000
_cell.length_b   1.000
_cell.length_c   1.000
_cell.angle_alpha   90.00
_cell.angle_beta   90.00
_cell.angle_gamma   90.00
#
_symmetry.space_group_name_H-M   'P 1'
#
loop_
_entity.id
_entity.type
_entity.pdbx_description
1 polymer ?
#
loop_
_entity_poly.entity_id
_entity_poly.type
_entity_poly.pdbx_seq_one_letter_code
_entity_poly.pdbx_strand_id
1 'polypeptide(L)'
;THGVNSTGSCSWKVYVKGGIVTWETQQTDYPRTRPDMPNHEPRGCSRGASYSWYLYSGNRLKYPLIRGRLLKMYREARASRTPVDAWASIVEDPEKRGAYTSARGLGGFVRAGWDEAAELVAAANVYTIRTYGPDRICGFSPIPAMSMVSHASGSRYLQLIGGVSLSFYDWYCDLPPSSPQTWGEQTDVPESADWYNAMFLMLWGSNVP
;
A
#
# COMPACT_ATOMS: atom_id res chain seq x y z
N THR A 1 -11.76 -9.52 -5.54
CA THR A 1 -10.36 -9.47 -6.03
C THR A 1 -9.43 -9.13 -4.89
N HIS A 2 -8.12 -9.16 -5.11
CA HIS A 2 -7.09 -8.88 -4.09
C HIS A 2 -6.15 -7.77 -4.56
N GLY A 3 -6.05 -6.69 -3.78
CA GLY A 3 -5.13 -5.58 -4.03
C GLY A 3 -3.70 -5.89 -3.57
N VAL A 4 -3.08 -6.91 -4.18
CA VAL A 4 -1.72 -7.37 -3.85
C VAL A 4 -0.91 -7.59 -5.13
N ASN A 5 0.37 -7.17 -5.11
CA ASN A 5 1.27 -7.26 -6.26
C ASN A 5 1.59 -8.72 -6.57
N SER A 6 0.81 -9.33 -7.46
CA SER A 6 0.86 -10.76 -7.76
C SER A 6 0.59 -11.08 -9.23
N THR A 7 0.34 -10.06 -10.06
CA THR A 7 -0.15 -10.13 -11.46
C THR A 7 -1.47 -10.90 -11.68
N GLY A 8 -2.01 -11.55 -10.65
CA GLY A 8 -3.16 -12.44 -10.77
C GLY A 8 -4.45 -11.76 -11.20
N SER A 9 -4.79 -10.59 -10.65
CA SER A 9 -6.06 -9.88 -10.96
C SER A 9 -7.32 -10.77 -10.92
N CYS A 10 -7.34 -11.74 -10.01
CA CYS A 10 -8.38 -12.76 -9.97
C CYS A 10 -9.65 -12.20 -9.30
N SER A 11 -10.81 -12.39 -9.92
CA SER A 11 -12.12 -12.17 -9.32
C SER A 11 -12.53 -13.34 -8.40
N TRP A 12 -13.19 -13.01 -7.29
CA TRP A 12 -13.56 -13.97 -6.22
C TRP A 12 -14.99 -13.71 -5.75
N LYS A 13 -15.71 -14.78 -5.45
CA LYS A 13 -16.97 -14.80 -4.69
C LYS A 13 -16.61 -14.73 -3.20
N VAL A 14 -17.01 -13.66 -2.54
CA VAL A 14 -16.85 -13.50 -1.09
C VAL A 14 -18.12 -13.98 -0.40
N TYR A 15 -18.02 -14.97 0.47
CA TYR A 15 -19.17 -15.56 1.15
C TYR A 15 -19.39 -14.88 2.50
N VAL A 16 -20.62 -14.40 2.71
CA VAL A 16 -21.06 -13.85 3.99
C VAL A 16 -22.05 -14.83 4.61
N LYS A 17 -21.80 -15.26 5.84
CA LYS A 17 -22.67 -16.14 6.61
C LYS A 17 -22.77 -15.62 8.04
N GLY A 18 -23.99 -15.42 8.53
CA GLY A 18 -24.23 -14.83 9.85
C GLY A 18 -23.76 -13.37 9.97
N GLY A 19 -23.76 -12.62 8.86
CA GLY A 19 -23.33 -11.21 8.85
C GLY A 19 -21.81 -11.00 8.87
N ILE A 20 -21.02 -12.07 8.81
CA ILE A 20 -19.56 -12.01 8.73
C ILE A 20 -19.07 -12.69 7.45
N VAL A 21 -17.95 -12.21 6.92
CA VAL A 21 -17.24 -12.90 5.83
C VAL A 21 -16.63 -14.18 6.38
N THR A 22 -16.85 -15.31 5.71
CA THR A 22 -16.39 -16.63 6.20
C THR A 22 -15.32 -17.27 5.33
N TRP A 23 -15.46 -17.22 4.01
CA TRP A 23 -14.46 -17.74 3.05
C TRP A 23 -14.67 -17.13 1.67
N GLU A 24 -13.82 -17.50 0.72
CA GLU A 24 -13.93 -17.13 -0.69
C GLU A 24 -13.75 -18.33 -1.62
N THR A 25 -14.36 -18.27 -2.81
CA THR A 25 -14.05 -19.15 -3.95
C THR A 25 -13.88 -18.30 -5.19
N GLN A 26 -13.17 -18.77 -6.21
CA GLN A 26 -13.00 -18.00 -7.44
C GLN A 26 -14.34 -17.72 -8.14
N GLN A 27 -14.40 -16.60 -8.84
CA GLN A 27 -15.39 -16.38 -9.88
C GLN A 27 -14.96 -17.13 -11.15
N THR A 28 -15.95 -17.51 -11.97
CA THR A 28 -15.73 -18.29 -13.20
C THR A 28 -16.44 -17.67 -14.41
N ASP A 29 -16.87 -16.42 -14.28
CA ASP A 29 -17.72 -15.70 -15.22
C ASP A 29 -16.95 -14.63 -16.02
N TYR A 30 -15.63 -14.78 -16.15
CA TYR A 30 -14.85 -13.94 -17.05
C TYR A 30 -15.41 -14.03 -18.47
N PRO A 31 -15.42 -12.94 -19.25
CA PRO A 31 -15.71 -12.99 -20.67
C PRO A 31 -14.86 -14.08 -21.35
N ARG A 32 -15.53 -14.95 -22.12
CA ARG A 32 -14.89 -16.09 -22.76
C ARG A 32 -13.86 -15.62 -23.79
N THR A 33 -12.80 -16.39 -23.92
CA THR A 33 -11.82 -16.22 -25.00
C THR A 33 -12.42 -16.72 -26.33
N ARG A 34 -11.64 -16.68 -27.41
CA ARG A 34 -12.07 -17.20 -28.72
C ARG A 34 -12.37 -18.71 -28.62
N PRO A 35 -13.23 -19.27 -29.49
CA PRO A 35 -13.61 -20.68 -29.42
C PRO A 35 -12.45 -21.69 -29.47
N ASP A 36 -11.32 -21.30 -30.07
CA ASP A 36 -10.10 -22.07 -30.24
C ASP A 36 -9.09 -21.89 -29.09
N MET A 37 -9.41 -21.09 -28.07
CA MET A 37 -8.54 -20.85 -26.92
C MET A 37 -9.20 -21.29 -25.60
N PRO A 38 -8.41 -21.71 -24.60
CA PRO A 38 -8.93 -21.97 -23.26
C PRO A 38 -9.44 -20.66 -22.62
N ASN A 39 -10.46 -20.76 -21.76
CA ASN A 39 -10.92 -19.63 -20.96
C ASN A 39 -9.99 -19.40 -19.76
N HIS A 40 -10.06 -18.21 -19.17
CA HIS A 40 -9.26 -17.83 -18.00
C HIS A 40 -9.72 -18.44 -16.68
N GLU A 41 -10.98 -18.86 -16.58
CA GLU A 41 -11.54 -19.38 -15.35
C GLU A 41 -10.86 -20.71 -14.92
N PRO A 42 -10.65 -20.96 -13.61
CA PRO A 42 -11.08 -20.15 -12.46
C PRO A 42 -10.07 -19.08 -12.01
N ARG A 43 -8.84 -19.04 -12.57
CA ARG A 43 -7.69 -18.33 -11.97
C ARG A 43 -7.53 -18.68 -10.46
N GLY A 44 -7.03 -17.73 -9.68
CA GLY A 44 -6.85 -17.86 -8.23
C GLY A 44 -5.52 -18.51 -7.84
N CYS A 45 -5.22 -18.47 -6.55
CA CYS A 45 -4.03 -19.11 -5.98
C CYS A 45 -4.26 -19.39 -4.49
N SER A 46 -3.42 -20.24 -3.89
CA SER A 46 -3.51 -20.59 -2.47
C SER A 46 -3.44 -19.39 -1.53
N ARG A 47 -2.71 -18.32 -1.92
CA ARG A 47 -2.59 -17.09 -1.14
C ARG A 47 -3.89 -16.27 -1.17
N GLY A 48 -4.58 -16.25 -2.31
CA GLY A 48 -5.88 -15.60 -2.43
C GLY A 48 -6.97 -16.34 -1.67
N ALA A 49 -6.93 -17.68 -1.65
CA ALA A 49 -7.91 -18.53 -0.97
C ALA A 49 -7.85 -18.46 0.57
N SER A 50 -6.83 -17.80 1.14
CA SER A 50 -6.68 -17.63 2.59
C SER A 50 -6.93 -16.19 3.05
N TYR A 51 -7.34 -15.29 2.17
CA TYR A 51 -7.42 -13.86 2.48
C TYR A 51 -8.49 -13.53 3.53
N SER A 52 -9.61 -14.26 3.54
CA SER A 52 -10.67 -14.18 4.55
C SER A 52 -10.15 -14.25 5.99
N TRP A 53 -9.04 -14.96 6.24
CA TRP A 53 -8.41 -15.07 7.55
C TRP A 53 -8.12 -13.69 8.18
N TYR A 54 -7.65 -12.73 7.38
CA TYR A 54 -7.19 -11.42 7.89
C TYR A 54 -8.28 -10.57 8.52
N LEU A 55 -9.56 -10.80 8.20
CA LEU A 55 -10.64 -9.90 8.60
C LEU A 55 -10.80 -9.84 10.12
N TYR A 56 -10.66 -10.98 10.79
CA TYR A 56 -10.91 -11.13 12.22
C TYR A 56 -9.73 -11.78 12.97
N SER A 57 -8.60 -12.01 12.31
CA SER A 57 -7.44 -12.63 12.96
C SER A 57 -6.87 -11.77 14.10
N GLY A 58 -6.07 -12.41 14.96
CA GLY A 58 -5.39 -11.74 16.07
C GLY A 58 -4.45 -10.60 15.64
N ASN A 59 -4.05 -10.56 14.37
CA ASN A 59 -3.15 -9.53 13.83
C ASN A 59 -3.88 -8.37 13.13
N ARG A 60 -5.22 -8.34 13.17
CA ARG A 60 -6.01 -7.27 12.54
C ARG A 60 -5.80 -5.94 13.27
N LEU A 61 -5.39 -4.91 12.54
CA LEU A 61 -5.41 -3.53 13.03
C LEU A 61 -6.86 -3.04 13.16
N LYS A 62 -7.29 -2.76 14.40
CA LYS A 62 -8.67 -2.35 14.73
C LYS A 62 -8.82 -0.84 14.98
N TYR A 63 -7.74 -0.18 15.39
CA TYR A 63 -7.75 1.23 15.79
C TYR A 63 -6.49 1.94 15.29
N PRO A 64 -6.51 3.28 15.16
CA PRO A 64 -5.29 4.06 15.06
C PRO A 64 -4.36 3.77 16.23
N LEU A 65 -3.09 3.54 15.93
CA LEU A 65 -2.05 3.27 16.92
C LEU A 65 -0.95 4.32 16.78
N ILE A 66 -0.55 4.91 17.91
CA ILE A 66 0.56 5.87 17.97
C ILE A 66 1.57 5.35 18.99
N ARG A 67 2.87 5.61 18.78
CA ARG A 67 3.90 5.27 19.77
C ARG A 67 3.61 6.05 21.06
N GLY A 68 3.46 5.37 22.19
CA GLY A 68 3.03 5.99 23.45
C GLY A 68 3.91 7.15 23.91
N ARG A 69 5.24 7.06 23.70
CA ARG A 69 6.18 8.15 24.00
C ARG A 69 5.87 9.43 23.21
N LEU A 70 5.62 9.30 21.91
CA LEU A 70 5.25 10.43 21.06
C LEU A 70 3.91 11.02 21.49
N LEU A 71 2.92 10.17 21.71
CA LEU A 71 1.57 10.63 22.03
C LEU A 71 1.51 11.34 23.39
N LYS A 72 2.28 10.86 24.39
CA LYS A 72 2.40 11.52 25.69
C LYS A 72 2.93 12.96 25.52
N MET A 73 4.06 13.13 24.84
CA MET A 73 4.64 14.46 24.61
C MET A 73 3.71 15.36 23.79
N TYR A 74 3.01 14.79 22.79
CA TYR A 74 2.05 15.53 21.98
C TYR A 74 0.89 16.06 22.82
N ARG A 75 0.28 15.23 23.66
CA ARG A 75 -0.80 15.65 24.57
C ARG A 75 -0.35 16.71 25.57
N GLU A 76 0.83 16.55 26.16
CA GLU A 76 1.42 17.53 27.08
C GLU A 76 1.62 18.89 26.40
N ALA A 77 2.15 18.91 25.18
CA ALA A 77 2.32 20.14 24.42
C ALA A 77 0.98 20.75 23.96
N ARG A 78 0.03 19.92 23.52
CA ARG A 78 -1.30 20.35 23.04
C ARG A 78 -2.18 20.97 24.12
N ALA A 79 -1.88 20.77 25.40
CA ALA A 79 -2.62 21.39 26.50
C ALA A 79 -2.55 22.93 26.50
N SER A 80 -1.50 23.52 25.92
CA SER A 80 -1.30 24.97 25.89
C SER A 80 -0.92 25.54 24.52
N ARG A 81 -0.71 24.68 23.51
CA ARG A 81 -0.25 25.08 22.17
C ARG A 81 -1.22 24.68 21.08
N THR A 82 -1.17 25.42 19.97
CA THR A 82 -1.80 25.01 18.71
C THR A 82 -1.21 23.67 18.24
N PRO A 83 -1.90 22.91 17.35
CA PRO A 83 -1.37 21.65 16.84
C PRO A 83 0.02 21.74 16.23
N VAL A 84 0.26 22.78 15.42
CA VAL A 84 1.52 22.99 14.69
C VAL A 84 2.65 23.36 15.67
N ASP A 85 2.37 24.24 16.64
CA ASP A 85 3.38 24.66 17.63
C ASP A 85 3.68 23.54 18.65
N ALA A 86 2.67 22.71 18.96
CA ALA A 86 2.87 21.51 19.76
C ALA A 86 3.84 20.55 19.07
N TRP A 87 3.65 20.30 17.76
CA TRP A 87 4.57 19.49 16.98
C TRP A 87 5.98 20.10 16.93
N ALA A 88 6.10 21.40 16.62
CA ALA A 88 7.37 22.12 16.58
C ALA A 88 8.17 21.92 17.88
N SER A 89 7.52 22.10 19.03
CA SER A 89 8.15 21.96 20.35
C SER A 89 8.70 20.56 20.69
N ILE A 90 8.31 19.55 19.91
CA ILE A 90 8.78 18.16 20.04
C ILE A 90 9.91 17.89 19.05
N VAL A 91 9.76 18.31 17.80
CA VAL A 91 10.72 17.97 16.73
C VAL A 91 11.95 18.86 16.69
N GLU A 92 11.86 20.08 17.22
CA GLU A 92 12.98 21.01 17.37
C GLU A 92 13.83 20.73 18.62
N ASP A 93 13.29 19.96 19.56
CA ASP A 93 14.01 19.51 20.76
C ASP A 93 14.70 18.15 20.49
N PRO A 94 16.05 18.11 20.44
CA PRO A 94 16.78 16.87 20.11
C PRO A 94 16.52 15.73 21.11
N GLU A 95 16.32 16.03 22.39
CA GLU A 95 16.06 15.02 23.42
C GLU A 95 14.66 14.42 23.23
N LYS A 96 13.64 15.27 23.05
CA LYS A 96 12.27 14.79 22.77
C LYS A 96 12.19 14.02 21.46
N ARG A 97 12.85 14.50 20.40
CA ARG A 97 12.92 13.79 19.11
C ARG A 97 13.61 12.44 19.26
N GLY A 98 14.73 12.38 19.98
CA GLY A 98 15.45 11.15 20.27
C GLY A 98 14.61 10.15 21.06
N ALA A 99 13.81 10.62 22.01
CA ALA A 99 13.02 9.77 22.90
C ALA A 99 11.98 8.88 22.18
N TYR A 100 11.35 9.39 21.10
CA TYR A 100 10.37 8.60 20.33
C TYR A 100 10.96 7.90 19.10
N THR A 101 11.99 8.47 18.46
CA THR A 101 12.62 7.88 17.27
C THR A 101 13.43 6.64 17.60
N SER A 102 14.18 6.63 18.70
CA SER A 102 14.91 5.45 19.22
C SER A 102 14.00 4.30 19.66
N ALA A 103 12.71 4.58 19.90
CA ALA A 103 11.73 3.58 20.29
C ALA A 103 11.01 2.91 19.10
N ARG A 104 11.41 3.19 17.85
CA ARG A 104 10.85 2.54 16.65
C ARG A 104 11.27 1.06 16.62
N GLY A 105 10.31 0.15 16.41
CA GLY A 105 10.55 -1.30 16.44
C GLY A 105 10.52 -1.95 17.84
N LEU A 106 10.41 -1.18 18.92
CA LEU A 106 10.53 -1.67 20.30
C LEU A 106 9.17 -1.78 21.05
N GLY A 107 8.06 -1.92 20.34
CA GLY A 107 6.73 -2.00 20.96
C GLY A 107 6.25 -0.69 21.63
N GLY A 108 5.24 -0.76 22.50
CA GLY A 108 4.69 0.43 23.18
C GLY A 108 3.76 1.28 22.31
N PHE A 109 2.98 0.63 21.43
CA PHE A 109 1.86 1.28 20.76
C PHE A 109 0.70 1.46 21.72
N VAL A 110 0.02 2.60 21.62
CA VAL A 110 -1.21 2.89 22.36
C VAL A 110 -2.32 3.24 21.37
N ARG A 111 -3.55 2.92 21.74
CA ARG A 111 -4.75 3.26 20.96
C ARG A 111 -4.96 4.78 20.96
N ALA A 112 -5.26 5.33 19.79
CA ALA A 112 -5.65 6.72 19.58
C ALA A 112 -7.02 6.82 18.88
N GLY A 113 -7.61 8.01 18.93
CA GLY A 113 -8.77 8.36 18.10
C GLY A 113 -8.36 8.78 16.70
N TRP A 114 -9.30 8.72 15.74
CA TRP A 114 -9.03 9.19 14.37
C TRP A 114 -8.70 10.69 14.33
N ASP A 115 -9.45 11.52 15.05
CA ASP A 115 -9.22 12.97 15.08
C ASP A 115 -7.83 13.31 15.64
N GLU A 116 -7.41 12.65 16.72
CA GLU A 116 -6.09 12.86 17.33
C GLU A 116 -4.95 12.41 16.40
N ALA A 117 -5.12 11.27 15.72
CA ALA A 117 -4.13 10.79 14.76
C ALA A 117 -4.04 11.70 13.53
N ALA A 118 -5.18 12.12 12.99
CA ALA A 118 -5.26 13.00 11.83
C ALA A 118 -4.71 14.41 12.14
N GLU A 119 -5.05 14.98 13.30
CA GLU A 119 -4.52 16.27 13.74
C GLU A 119 -2.99 16.24 13.87
N LEU A 120 -2.43 15.19 14.48
CA LEU A 120 -0.98 15.04 14.62
C LEU A 120 -0.29 14.97 13.26
N VAL A 121 -0.81 14.15 12.32
CA VAL A 121 -0.26 14.03 10.96
C VAL A 121 -0.37 15.35 10.20
N ALA A 122 -1.52 16.03 10.27
CA ALA A 122 -1.71 17.32 9.61
C ALA A 122 -0.79 18.39 10.18
N ALA A 123 -0.64 18.47 11.51
CA ALA A 123 0.27 19.40 12.17
C ALA A 123 1.73 19.16 11.76
N ALA A 124 2.14 17.89 11.69
CA ALA A 124 3.47 17.51 11.24
C ALA A 124 3.72 17.93 9.78
N ASN A 125 2.74 17.73 8.90
CA ASN A 125 2.82 18.10 7.50
C ASN A 125 2.87 19.63 7.31
N VAL A 126 1.98 20.37 7.97
CA VAL A 126 1.95 21.85 7.90
C VAL A 126 3.26 22.45 8.42
N TYR A 127 3.76 21.97 9.56
CA TYR A 127 5.07 22.39 10.08
C TYR A 127 6.18 22.12 9.04
N THR A 128 6.23 20.91 8.49
CA THR A 128 7.29 20.50 7.56
C THR A 128 7.27 21.36 6.29
N ILE A 129 6.08 21.57 5.70
CA ILE A 129 5.90 22.42 4.52
C ILE A 129 6.38 23.84 4.81
N ARG A 130 5.94 24.43 5.93
CA ARG A 130 6.24 25.82 6.28
C ARG A 130 7.72 26.04 6.57
N THR A 131 8.38 25.10 7.24
CA THR A 131 9.76 25.25 7.71
C THR A 131 10.80 24.80 6.70
N TYR A 132 10.51 23.75 5.91
CA TYR A 132 11.51 23.11 5.04
C TYR A 132 11.10 22.97 3.58
N GLY A 133 9.84 23.21 3.25
CA GLY A 133 9.28 22.99 1.92
C GLY A 133 8.48 21.69 1.80
N PRO A 134 7.56 21.61 0.83
CA PRO A 134 6.63 20.49 0.70
C PRO A 134 7.29 19.19 0.23
N ASP A 135 8.41 19.28 -0.49
CA ASP A 135 9.18 18.14 -0.98
C ASP A 135 9.92 17.35 0.12
N ARG A 136 9.89 17.84 1.37
CA ARG A 136 10.32 17.09 2.57
C ARG A 136 9.26 16.12 3.10
N ILE A 137 8.09 16.10 2.47
CA ILE A 137 7.04 15.11 2.69
C ILE A 137 7.02 14.19 1.48
N CYS A 138 7.22 12.90 1.73
CA CYS A 138 7.15 11.87 0.70
C CYS A 138 6.16 10.76 1.08
N GLY A 139 5.63 10.08 0.07
CA GLY A 139 4.86 8.86 0.24
C GLY A 139 5.36 7.76 -0.68
N PHE A 140 5.34 6.55 -0.15
CA PHE A 140 5.64 5.33 -0.89
C PHE A 140 4.38 4.47 -0.96
N SER A 141 3.82 4.33 -2.15
CA SER A 141 2.69 3.45 -2.42
C SER A 141 2.93 2.79 -3.79
N PRO A 142 3.16 1.48 -3.86
CA PRO A 142 3.55 0.83 -5.11
C PRO A 142 2.33 0.36 -5.92
N ILE A 143 2.56 0.02 -7.19
CA ILE A 143 1.67 -0.78 -8.06
C ILE A 143 0.20 -0.32 -8.02
N PRO A 144 -0.16 0.78 -8.70
CA PRO A 144 -1.55 1.27 -8.73
C PRO A 144 -2.52 0.27 -9.37
N ALA A 145 -2.06 -0.60 -10.27
CA ALA A 145 -2.90 -1.55 -11.01
C ALA A 145 -3.70 -2.51 -10.11
N MET A 146 -3.20 -2.86 -8.92
CA MET A 146 -3.88 -3.79 -8.02
C MET A 146 -5.03 -3.14 -7.23
N SER A 147 -5.00 -1.82 -7.04
CA SER A 147 -6.02 -1.06 -6.30
C SER A 147 -5.92 0.44 -6.58
N MET A 148 -6.41 0.85 -7.75
CA MET A 148 -6.16 2.18 -8.35
C MET A 148 -6.55 3.34 -7.42
N VAL A 149 -7.76 3.32 -6.88
CA VAL A 149 -8.26 4.41 -6.01
C VAL A 149 -7.55 4.39 -4.65
N SER A 150 -7.20 3.21 -4.13
CA SER A 150 -6.42 3.10 -2.89
C SER A 150 -5.04 3.73 -3.04
N HIS A 151 -4.34 3.48 -4.16
CA HIS A 151 -3.08 4.16 -4.48
C HIS A 151 -3.29 5.67 -4.65
N ALA A 152 -4.30 6.06 -5.46
CA ALA A 152 -4.59 7.46 -5.75
C ALA A 152 -4.93 8.30 -4.51
N SER A 153 -5.46 7.69 -3.44
CA SER A 153 -5.81 8.40 -2.21
C SER A 153 -4.62 9.18 -1.60
N GLY A 154 -3.49 8.49 -1.40
CA GLY A 154 -2.27 9.10 -0.87
C GLY A 154 -1.54 9.94 -1.90
N SER A 155 -1.40 9.45 -3.14
CA SER A 155 -0.72 10.20 -4.21
C SER A 155 -1.39 11.53 -4.51
N ARG A 156 -2.74 11.57 -4.55
CA ARG A 156 -3.49 12.81 -4.79
C ARG A 156 -3.30 13.80 -3.64
N TYR A 157 -3.37 13.33 -2.39
CA TYR A 157 -3.11 14.17 -1.22
C TYR A 157 -1.72 14.82 -1.31
N LEU A 158 -0.68 14.02 -1.57
CA LEU A 158 0.70 14.49 -1.68
C LEU A 158 0.87 15.48 -2.83
N GLN A 159 0.34 15.19 -4.02
CA GLN A 159 0.42 16.09 -5.17
C GLN A 159 -0.25 17.45 -4.89
N LEU A 160 -1.39 17.46 -4.18
CA LEU A 160 -2.07 18.70 -3.83
C LEU A 160 -1.27 19.58 -2.85
N ILE A 161 -0.51 18.97 -1.94
CA ILE A 161 0.34 19.71 -0.99
C ILE A 161 1.77 19.95 -1.49
N GLY A 162 2.11 19.48 -2.70
CA GLY A 162 3.46 19.58 -3.29
C GLY A 162 4.48 18.54 -2.78
N GLY A 163 4.02 17.46 -2.14
CA GLY A 163 4.86 16.36 -1.67
C GLY A 163 5.30 15.40 -2.77
N VAL A 164 6.29 14.56 -2.46
CA VAL A 164 6.93 13.64 -3.42
C VAL A 164 6.23 12.27 -3.41
N SER A 165 5.82 11.79 -4.58
CA SER A 165 5.42 10.39 -4.78
C SER A 165 6.64 9.58 -5.24
N LEU A 166 7.06 8.61 -4.45
CA LEU A 166 8.23 7.78 -4.75
C LEU A 166 7.89 6.71 -5.81
N SER A 167 8.85 6.41 -6.69
CA SER A 167 8.73 5.34 -7.69
C SER A 167 8.81 3.95 -7.04
N PHE A 168 8.39 2.92 -7.78
CA PHE A 168 8.36 1.54 -7.30
C PHE A 168 8.93 0.52 -8.28
N TYR A 169 8.75 0.69 -9.59
CA TYR A 169 9.04 -0.35 -10.58
C TYR A 169 10.56 -0.54 -10.81
N ASP A 170 11.27 0.59 -10.87
CA ASP A 170 12.73 0.67 -10.82
C ASP A 170 13.28 0.19 -9.45
N TRP A 171 12.66 0.62 -8.35
CA TRP A 171 13.09 0.26 -7.00
C TRP A 171 12.98 -1.24 -6.70
N TYR A 172 11.93 -1.89 -7.19
CA TYR A 172 11.74 -3.33 -7.04
C TYR A 172 12.62 -4.16 -7.97
N CYS A 173 13.32 -3.52 -8.90
CA CYS A 173 14.02 -4.20 -9.99
C CYS A 173 13.06 -5.00 -10.90
N ASP A 174 11.78 -4.60 -10.92
CA ASP A 174 10.79 -5.16 -11.84
C ASP A 174 10.91 -4.50 -13.21
N LEU A 175 11.41 -3.25 -13.28
CA LEU A 175 11.77 -2.56 -14.52
C LEU A 175 12.99 -3.23 -15.17
N PRO A 176 12.87 -3.85 -16.35
CA PRO A 176 14.03 -4.29 -17.11
C PRO A 176 14.59 -3.09 -17.91
N PRO A 177 15.77 -2.53 -17.57
CA PRO A 177 16.27 -1.34 -18.26
C PRO A 177 16.52 -1.56 -19.76
N SER A 178 16.66 -2.81 -20.18
CA SER A 178 16.77 -3.20 -21.58
C SER A 178 15.51 -2.87 -22.40
N SER A 179 14.31 -2.84 -21.79
CA SER A 179 13.07 -2.54 -22.51
C SER A 179 13.03 -1.07 -22.98
N PRO A 180 13.27 -0.06 -22.12
CA PRO A 180 13.43 1.32 -22.58
C PRO A 180 14.60 1.53 -23.54
N GLN A 181 15.72 0.82 -23.34
CA GLN A 181 16.90 0.93 -24.22
C GLN A 181 16.61 0.42 -25.64
N THR A 182 15.82 -0.64 -25.77
CA THR A 182 15.56 -1.29 -27.06
C THR A 182 14.36 -0.68 -27.77
N TRP A 183 13.30 -0.35 -27.03
CA TRP A 183 12.00 0.01 -27.60
C TRP A 183 11.48 1.38 -27.17
N GLY A 184 12.14 2.06 -26.21
CA GLY A 184 11.59 3.29 -25.63
C GLY A 184 10.30 3.07 -24.83
N GLU A 185 10.03 1.83 -24.41
CA GLU A 185 8.84 1.41 -23.65
C GLU A 185 9.24 1.01 -22.23
N GLN A 186 8.40 1.28 -21.22
CA GLN A 186 8.67 0.88 -19.85
C GLN A 186 8.62 -0.65 -19.73
N THR A 187 7.48 -1.24 -20.09
CA THR A 187 7.25 -2.68 -20.21
C THR A 187 5.91 -2.90 -20.88
N ASP A 188 5.92 -3.60 -22.01
CA ASP A 188 4.72 -4.16 -22.63
C ASP A 188 5.03 -5.62 -23.01
N VAL A 189 4.09 -6.52 -22.75
CA VAL A 189 4.30 -7.98 -22.85
C VAL A 189 3.02 -8.68 -23.34
N PRO A 190 3.14 -9.82 -24.04
CA PRO A 190 1.97 -10.61 -24.43
C PRO A 190 1.21 -11.14 -23.20
N GLU A 191 -0.12 -11.20 -23.31
CA GLU A 191 -0.97 -11.79 -22.28
C GLU A 191 -0.77 -13.31 -22.14
N SER A 192 -1.20 -13.89 -21.01
CA SER A 192 -1.04 -15.33 -20.78
C SER A 192 -1.79 -16.20 -21.79
N ALA A 193 -2.89 -15.71 -22.37
CA ALA A 193 -3.63 -16.45 -23.39
C ALA A 193 -2.80 -16.61 -24.68
N ASP A 194 -1.93 -15.64 -24.99
CA ASP A 194 -1.12 -15.67 -26.21
C ASP A 194 -0.02 -16.74 -26.17
N TRP A 195 0.35 -17.23 -24.98
CA TRP A 195 1.24 -18.39 -24.84
C TRP A 195 0.68 -19.63 -25.53
N TYR A 196 -0.66 -19.76 -25.64
CA TYR A 196 -1.31 -20.85 -26.35
C TYR A 196 -1.06 -20.83 -27.86
N ASN A 197 -0.78 -19.66 -28.43
CA ASN A 197 -0.49 -19.48 -29.85
C ASN A 197 0.98 -19.79 -30.20
N ALA A 198 1.84 -19.96 -29.19
CA ALA A 198 3.26 -20.19 -29.41
C ALA A 198 3.55 -21.65 -29.79
N MET A 199 4.23 -21.86 -30.92
CA MET A 199 4.72 -23.20 -31.32
C MET A 199 5.99 -23.63 -30.59
N PHE A 200 6.67 -22.67 -29.93
CA PHE A 200 7.85 -22.90 -29.11
C PHE A 200 7.88 -21.90 -27.96
N LEU A 201 8.12 -22.38 -26.74
CA LEU A 201 8.20 -21.57 -25.52
C LEU A 201 9.46 -21.94 -24.74
N MET A 202 10.16 -20.92 -24.23
CA MET A 202 11.31 -21.08 -23.35
C MET A 202 11.05 -20.37 -22.03
N LEU A 203 11.08 -21.12 -20.93
CA LEU A 203 10.95 -20.57 -19.59
C LEU A 203 12.34 -20.34 -19.01
N TRP A 204 12.82 -19.09 -19.05
CA TRP A 204 14.15 -18.73 -18.59
C TRP A 204 14.07 -17.80 -17.37
N GLY A 205 14.47 -18.30 -16.20
CA GLY A 205 14.45 -17.52 -14.96
C GLY A 205 13.03 -17.16 -14.48
N SER A 206 12.00 -17.80 -15.05
CA SER A 206 10.59 -17.62 -14.70
C SER A 206 10.02 -18.92 -14.12
N ASN A 207 9.57 -18.88 -12.86
CA ASN A 207 9.02 -20.03 -12.17
C ASN A 207 7.49 -20.09 -12.34
N VAL A 208 7.06 -20.33 -13.58
CA VAL A 208 5.63 -20.53 -13.91
C VAL A 208 5.16 -21.82 -13.22
N PRO A 209 4.03 -21.79 -12.47
CA PRO A 209 3.49 -22.98 -11.80
C PRO A 209 2.91 -24.01 -12.78
#